data_AF-A0A8J7BLK9-F1
#
_entry.id   AF-A0A8J7BLK9-F1
#
_cell.length_a   1.000
_cell.length_b   1.000
_cell.length_c   1.000
_cell.angle_alpha   90.00
_cell.angle_beta   90.00
_cell.angle_gamma   90.00
#
_symmetry.space_group_name_H-M   'P 1'
#
loop_
_entity.id
_entity.type
_entity.pdbx_description
1 polymer ?
#
loop_
_entity_poly.entity_id
_entity_poly.type
_entity_poly.pdbx_seq_one_letter_code
_entity_poly.pdbx_strand_id
1 'polypeptide(L)' 'MRDLAPQLANPLSPLRDRDRQALAEIFDHEHMVAVEADILTRLSYLVPEPSWDIEPYEFLREFL' A
#
# COMPACT_ATOMS: atom_id res chain seq x y z
N MET A 1 -33.68 -10.03 12.95
CA MET A 1 -32.48 -10.26 12.12
C MET A 1 -31.31 -9.63 12.85
N ARG A 2 -30.27 -10.40 13.21
CA ARG A 2 -29.05 -9.82 13.81
C ARG A 2 -28.21 -9.25 12.67
N ASP A 3 -27.96 -7.95 12.70
CA ASP A 3 -26.94 -7.31 11.87
C ASP A 3 -25.57 -7.83 12.31
N LEU A 4 -25.02 -8.75 11.51
CA LEU A 4 -23.63 -9.18 11.64
C LEU A 4 -22.76 -8.06 11.08
N ALA A 5 -22.34 -7.15 11.95
CA ALA A 5 -21.23 -6.25 11.64
C ALA A 5 -20.06 -7.09 11.09
N PRO A 6 -19.42 -6.67 9.99
CA PRO A 6 -18.33 -7.42 9.40
C PRO A 6 -17.27 -7.64 10.46
N GLN A 7 -16.91 -8.91 10.66
CA GLN A 7 -15.89 -9.31 11.62
C GLN A 7 -14.56 -8.73 11.12
N LEU A 8 -14.12 -7.63 11.71
CA LEU A 8 -12.86 -6.99 11.35
C LEU A 8 -11.71 -7.95 11.66
N ALA A 9 -10.78 -8.08 10.72
CA ALA A 9 -9.61 -8.92 10.91
C ALA A 9 -8.75 -8.38 12.06
N ASN A 10 -8.27 -9.27 12.94
CA ASN A 10 -7.30 -8.89 13.96
C ASN A 10 -5.99 -8.49 13.26
N PRO A 11 -5.50 -7.25 13.41
CA PRO A 11 -4.32 -6.75 12.69
C PRO A 11 -3.03 -7.51 13.05
N LEU A 12 -3.01 -8.22 14.19
CA LEU A 12 -1.87 -9.02 14.63
C LEU A 12 -2.02 -10.51 14.29
N SER A 13 -3.13 -10.91 13.67
CA SER A 13 -3.29 -12.29 13.24
C SER A 13 -2.46 -12.58 11.98
N PRO A 14 -1.81 -13.75 11.88
CA PRO A 14 -1.11 -14.14 10.65
C PRO A 14 -2.07 -14.13 9.46
N LEU A 15 -1.57 -13.68 8.31
CA LEU A 15 -2.30 -13.77 7.05
C LEU A 15 -2.68 -15.22 6.75
N ARG A 16 -3.95 -15.43 6.40
CA ARG A 16 -4.44 -16.74 5.94
C ARG A 16 -3.85 -17.03 4.57
N ASP A 17 -3.83 -18.30 4.18
CA ASP A 17 -3.26 -18.73 2.89
C ASP A 17 -3.93 -18.00 1.71
N ARG A 18 -5.24 -17.77 1.77
CA ARG A 18 -5.96 -16.98 0.76
C ARG A 18 -5.45 -15.55 0.64
N ASP A 19 -5.09 -14.93 1.77
CA ASP A 19 -4.68 -13.53 1.82
C ASP A 19 -3.24 -13.44 1.25
N ARG A 20 -2.40 -14.44 1.54
CA ARG A 20 -1.06 -14.59 0.95
C ARG A 20 -1.12 -14.80 -0.56
N GLN A 21 -2.02 -15.66 -1.03
CA GLN A 21 -2.22 -15.92 -2.45
C GLN A 21 -2.69 -14.65 -3.19
N ALA A 22 -3.66 -13.94 -2.63
CA ALA A 22 -4.11 -12.67 -3.20
C ALA A 22 -2.99 -11.62 -3.24
N LEU A 23 -2.15 -11.52 -2.21
CA LEU A 23 -0.99 -10.64 -2.25
C LEU A 23 0.01 -11.08 -3.31
N ALA A 24 0.28 -12.37 -3.45
CA ALA A 24 1.19 -12.89 -4.48
C ALA A 24 0.69 -12.55 -5.90
N GLU A 25 -0.62 -12.63 -6.14
CA GLU A 25 -1.24 -12.23 -7.41
C GLU A 25 -1.19 -10.72 -7.65
N ILE A 26 -1.45 -9.91 -6.61
CA ILE A 26 -1.34 -8.44 -6.69
C ILE A 26 0.09 -8.00 -7.02
N PHE A 27 1.09 -8.69 -6.45
CA PHE A 27 2.50 -8.41 -6.67
C PHE A 27 3.14 -9.26 -7.78
N ASP A 28 2.32 -9.92 -8.60
CA ASP A 28 2.84 -10.65 -9.75
C ASP A 28 3.50 -9.67 -10.73
N HIS A 29 4.60 -10.10 -11.33
CA HIS A 29 5.55 -9.23 -12.04
C HIS A 29 4.91 -8.52 -13.24
N GLU A 30 3.92 -9.16 -13.88
CA GLU A 30 3.18 -8.58 -15.01
C GLU A 30 2.38 -7.33 -14.63
N HIS A 31 1.91 -7.25 -13.38
CA HIS A 31 1.14 -6.09 -12.90
C HIS A 31 2.04 -4.95 -12.44
N MET A 32 3.30 -5.23 -12.07
CA MET A 32 4.23 -4.22 -11.57
C MET A 32 4.57 -3.14 -12.59
N VAL A 33 4.72 -3.50 -13.87
CA VAL A 33 5.02 -2.53 -14.95
C VAL A 33 3.88 -1.54 -15.14
N ALA A 34 2.64 -2.01 -15.06
CA ALA A 34 1.46 -1.16 -15.19
C ALA A 34 1.33 -0.20 -13.99
N VAL A 35 1.60 -0.71 -12.79
CA VAL A 35 1.62 0.10 -11.56
C VAL A 35 2.71 1.16 -11.61
N GLU A 36 3.92 0.81 -12.05
CA GLU A 36 5.03 1.75 -12.21
C GLU A 36 4.67 2.87 -13.21
N ALA A 37 4.11 2.52 -14.36
CA ALA A 37 3.70 3.49 -15.38
C ALA A 37 2.62 4.46 -14.86
N ASP A 38 1.66 3.98 -14.08
CA ASP A 38 0.62 4.81 -13.47
C ASP A 38 1.21 5.77 -12.42
N ILE A 39 2.11 5.27 -11.55
CA ILE A 39 2.82 6.10 -10.56
C ILE A 39 3.61 7.20 -11.26
N LEU A 40 4.43 6.86 -12.25
CA LEU A 40 5.25 7.82 -12.99
C LEU A 40 4.39 8.87 -13.71
N THR A 41 3.30 8.42 -14.33
CA THR A 41 2.31 9.32 -14.96
C THR A 41 1.76 10.31 -13.94
N ARG A 42 1.38 9.84 -12.75
CA ARG A 42 0.83 10.69 -11.70
C ARG A 42 1.85 11.69 -11.15
N LEU A 43 3.08 11.24 -10.92
CA LEU A 43 4.17 12.10 -10.45
C LEU A 43 4.50 13.21 -11.46
N SER A 44 4.40 12.93 -12.77
CA SER A 44 4.65 13.93 -13.82
C SER A 44 3.69 15.13 -13.78
N TYR A 45 2.51 14.97 -13.16
CA TYR A 45 1.53 16.04 -12.99
C TYR A 45 1.73 16.86 -11.70
N LEU A 46 2.64 16.47 -10.82
CA LEU A 46 2.92 17.20 -9.57
C LEU A 46 3.99 18.26 -9.83
N VAL A 47 3.60 19.53 -9.66
CA VAL A 47 4.53 20.68 -9.73
C VAL A 47 4.34 21.54 -8.47
N PRO A 48 5.42 21.85 -7.73
CA PRO A 48 6.82 21.46 -7.98
C PRO A 48 7.04 19.95 -7.78
N GLU A 49 8.16 19.46 -8.32
CA GLU A 49 8.57 18.06 -8.14
C GLU A 49 8.63 17.73 -6.64
N PRO A 50 8.09 16.58 -6.19
CA PRO A 50 8.22 16.15 -4.81
C PRO A 50 9.69 16.07 -4.39
N SER A 51 10.00 16.63 -3.22
CA SER A 51 11.35 16.48 -2.64
C SER A 51 11.53 15.07 -2.09
N TRP A 52 12.25 14.23 -2.83
CA TRP A 52 12.61 12.88 -2.40
C TRP A 52 13.80 12.84 -1.42
N ASP A 53 14.51 13.96 -1.27
CA ASP A 53 15.69 14.11 -0.40
C ASP A 53 15.35 14.32 1.08
N ILE A 54 14.09 14.65 1.39
CA ILE A 54 13.61 14.73 2.78
C ILE A 54 12.98 13.39 3.09
N GLU A 55 13.48 12.69 4.10
CA GLU A 55 12.83 11.47 4.58
C GLU A 55 11.37 11.83 4.94
N PRO A 56 10.35 11.34 4.19
CA PRO A 56 8.97 11.82 4.34
C PRO A 56 8.41 11.59 5.75
N TYR A 57 9.08 10.72 6.49
CA TYR A 57 8.74 10.25 7.83
C TYR A 57 9.78 10.67 8.88
N GLU A 58 10.70 11.59 8.58
CA GLU A 58 11.67 12.07 9.56
C GLU A 58 10.96 12.58 10.82
N PHE A 59 9.82 13.27 10.65
CA PHE A 59 8.98 13.72 11.75
C PHE A 59 8.44 12.57 12.63
N LEU A 60 8.26 11.36 12.09
CA LEU A 60 7.76 10.21 12.86
C LEU A 60 8.82 9.65 13.82
N ARG A 61 10.11 9.95 13.63
CA ARG A 61 11.17 9.54 14.57
C ARG A 61 11.03 10.17 15.95
N GLU A 62 10.29 11.27 16.07
CA GLU A 62 10.00 11.90 17.37
C GLU A 62 8.89 11.18 18.14
N PHE A 63 8.15 10.27 17.48
CA PHE A 63 6.96 9.60 18.03
C PHE A 63 7.10 8.07 18.15
N LEU A 64 8.18 7.48 17.63
CA LEU A 64 8.51 6.05 17.70
C LEU A 64 9.69 5.81 18.66
#